data_AF-A0A972MLC2-F1
#
_entry.id   AF-A0A972MLC2-F1
#
_cell.length_a   1.000
_cell.length_b   1.000
_cell.length_c   1.000
_cell.angle_alpha   90.00
_cell.angle_beta   90.00
_cell.angle_gamma   90.00
#
_symmetry.space_group_name_H-M   'P 1'
#
loop_
_entity.id
_entity.type
_entity.pdbx_description
1 polymer ?
#
loop_
_entity_poly.entity_id
_entity_poly.type
_entity_poly.pdbx_seq_one_letter_code
_entity_poly.pdbx_strand_id
1 'polypeptide(L)' 'MSSIIEIIRSELPKYEGLTEYEKSYGLQHLNEWVSEDGKLDILVSKFAEKSLDIRPFLDRLGLMER' A
#
# COMPACT_ATOMS: atom_id res chain seq x y z
N MET A 1 -12.42 10.86 -10.07
CA MET A 1 -12.07 10.53 -8.68
C MET A 1 -10.98 9.47 -8.78
N SER A 2 -9.75 9.79 -8.37
CA SER A 2 -8.67 8.79 -8.42
C SER A 2 -8.92 7.77 -7.31
N SER A 3 -9.09 6.51 -7.68
CA SER A 3 -9.25 5.44 -6.70
C SER A 3 -7.97 5.34 -5.85
N ILE A 4 -8.08 4.99 -4.57
CA ILE A 4 -6.92 4.81 -3.67
C ILE A 4 -5.86 3.88 -4.28
N ILE A 5 -6.32 2.87 -5.03
CA ILE A 5 -5.50 1.95 -5.83
C ILE A 5 -4.60 2.70 -6.82
N GLU A 6 -5.10 3.71 -7.53
CA GLU A 6 -4.32 4.49 -8.49
C GLU A 6 -3.25 5.35 -7.82
N ILE A 7 -3.59 5.94 -6.66
CA ILE A 7 -2.66 6.73 -5.86
C ILE A 7 -1.50 5.84 -5.40
N ILE A 8 -1.82 4.69 -4.77
CA ILE A 8 -0.79 3.75 -4.30
C ILE A 8 0.02 3.22 -5.48
N ARG A 9 -0.60 2.91 -6.63
CA ARG A 9 0.12 2.44 -7.82
C ARG A 9 1.10 3.47 -8.38
N SER A 10 0.79 4.77 -8.29
CA SER A 10 1.68 5.84 -8.72
C SER A 10 2.81 6.14 -7.73
N GLU A 11 2.51 6.05 -6.42
CA GLU A 11 3.41 6.51 -5.37
C GLU A 11 4.30 5.41 -4.77
N LEU A 12 3.83 4.16 -4.72
CA LEU A 12 4.59 3.03 -4.16
C LEU A 12 5.93 2.79 -4.88
N PRO A 13 6.05 2.93 -6.22
CA PRO A 13 7.35 2.86 -6.89
C PRO A 13 8.36 3.91 -6.40
N LYS A 14 7.88 5.10 -6.03
CA LYS A 14 8.70 6.24 -5.58
C LYS A 14 9.09 6.16 -4.10
N TYR A 15 8.49 5.24 -3.35
CA TYR A 15 8.73 5.12 -1.91
C TYR A 15 10.09 4.44 -1.63
N GLU A 16 10.97 5.11 -0.89
CA GLU A 16 12.33 4.59 -0.64
C GLU A 16 12.40 3.58 0.52
N GLY A 17 11.35 3.47 1.34
CA GLY A 17 11.33 2.58 2.51
C GLY A 17 11.03 1.11 2.19
N LEU A 18 10.90 0.75 0.91
CA LEU A 18 10.70 -0.62 0.43
C LEU A 18 11.64 -0.92 -0.74
N THR A 19 12.08 -2.16 -0.84
CA THR A 19 12.84 -2.67 -1.99
C THR A 19 11.94 -2.84 -3.22
N GLU A 20 12.54 -2.96 -4.40
CA GLU A 20 11.80 -3.21 -5.65
C GLU A 20 10.96 -4.49 -5.62
N TYR A 21 11.44 -5.52 -4.91
CA TYR A 21 10.72 -6.78 -4.73
C TYR A 21 9.46 -6.59 -3.88
N GLU A 22 9.57 -5.88 -2.77
CA GLU A 22 8.46 -5.61 -1.85
C GLU A 22 7.40 -4.71 -2.48
N LYS A 23 7.84 -3.70 -3.25
CA LYS A 23 6.96 -2.86 -4.06
C LYS A 23 6.18 -3.68 -5.07
N SER A 24 6.89 -4.53 -5.82
CA SER A 24 6.26 -5.39 -6.82
C SER A 24 5.25 -6.35 -6.21
N TYR A 25 5.57 -6.92 -5.04
CA TYR A 25 4.67 -7.78 -4.28
C TYR A 25 3.35 -7.07 -3.92
N GLY A 26 3.42 -5.84 -3.40
CA GLY A 26 2.23 -5.04 -3.12
C GLY A 26 1.44 -4.67 -4.36
N LEU A 27 2.11 -4.24 -5.43
CA LEU A 27 1.48 -3.80 -6.67
C LEU A 27 0.71 -4.93 -7.39
N GLN A 28 1.22 -6.16 -7.31
CA GLN A 28 0.58 -7.34 -7.92
C GLN A 28 -0.76 -7.68 -7.27
N HIS A 29 -0.88 -7.48 -5.96
CA HIS A 29 -2.08 -7.84 -5.20
C HIS A 29 -2.94 -6.64 -4.78
N LEU A 30 -2.62 -5.45 -5.28
CA LEU A 30 -3.22 -4.21 -4.82
C LEU A 30 -4.75 -4.17 -4.97
N ASN A 31 -5.27 -4.70 -6.08
CA ASN A 31 -6.72 -4.78 -6.32
C ASN A 31 -7.44 -5.78 -5.41
N GLU A 32 -6.71 -6.79 -4.89
CA GLU A 32 -7.28 -7.80 -4.00
C GLU A 32 -7.26 -7.35 -2.54
N TRP A 33 -6.25 -6.55 -2.17
CA TRP A 33 -6.02 -6.13 -0.78
C TRP A 33 -6.58 -4.76 -0.44
N VAL A 34 -6.91 -3.95 -1.43
CA VAL A 34 -7.60 -2.67 -1.25
C VAL A 34 -9.06 -2.86 -1.60
N SER A 35 -9.93 -2.90 -0.59
CA SER A 35 -11.37 -3.00 -0.81
C SER A 35 -11.92 -1.73 -1.49
N GLU A 36 -13.06 -1.83 -2.17
CA GLU A 36 -13.73 -0.67 -2.80
C GLU A 36 -14.05 0.45 -1.81
N ASP A 37 -14.27 0.12 -0.53
CA ASP A 37 -14.43 1.08 0.58
C ASP A 37 -13.13 1.81 0.98
N GLY A 38 -12.00 1.54 0.32
CA GLY A 38 -10.72 2.18 0.61
C GLY A 38 -10.01 1.69 1.86
N LYS A 39 -10.47 0.58 2.45
CA LYS A 39 -9.83 -0.01 3.64
C LYS A 39 -8.49 -0.62 3.29
N LEU A 40 -7.45 -0.19 4.02
CA LEU A 40 -6.06 -0.59 3.81
C LEU A 40 -5.55 -1.60 4.85
N ASP A 41 -6.40 -2.02 5.78
CA ASP A 41 -6.04 -2.97 6.85
C ASP A 41 -5.52 -4.30 6.28
N ILE A 42 -6.10 -4.77 5.18
CA ILE A 42 -5.68 -6.01 4.52
C ILE A 42 -4.30 -5.82 3.88
N LEU A 43 -4.07 -4.69 3.20
CA LEU A 43 -2.77 -4.32 2.65
C LEU A 43 -1.70 -4.30 3.75
N VAL A 44 -1.98 -3.63 4.88
CA VAL A 44 -1.07 -3.57 6.03
C VAL A 44 -0.79 -4.97 6.58
N SER A 45 -1.83 -5.78 6.76
CA SER A 45 -1.70 -7.15 7.28
C SER A 45 -0.85 -8.03 6.37
N LYS A 46 -1.04 -7.94 5.05
CA LYS A 46 -0.29 -8.73 4.05
C LYS A 46 1.19 -8.36 3.98
N PHE A 47 1.51 -7.07 4.16
CA PHE A 47 2.89 -6.64 4.32
C PHE A 47 3.49 -7.12 5.65
N ALA A 48 2.72 -7.06 6.75
CA ALA A 48 3.17 -7.55 8.06
C ALA A 48 3.46 -9.06 8.07
N GLU A 49 2.72 -9.87 7.31
CA GLU A 49 3.01 -11.30 7.11
C GLU A 49 4.42 -11.56 6.51
N LYS A 50 4.96 -10.58 5.77
CA LYS A 50 6.33 -10.60 5.23
C LYS A 50 7.35 -9.91 6.15
N SER A 51 6.96 -9.56 7.38
CA SER A 51 7.75 -8.72 8.29
C SER A 51 8.06 -7.33 7.72
N LEU A 52 7.18 -6.81 6.85
CA LEU A 52 7.29 -5.49 6.24
C LEU A 52 6.29 -4.52 6.87
N ASP A 53 6.69 -3.25 6.95
CA ASP A 53 5.82 -2.20 7.45
C ASP A 53 5.51 -1.17 6.35
N ILE A 54 4.31 -1.27 5.78
CA ILE A 54 3.81 -0.33 4.76
C ILE A 54 3.11 0.89 5.38
N ARG A 55 2.89 0.90 6.71
CA ARG A 55 2.18 1.99 7.39
C ARG A 55 2.83 3.37 7.18
N PRO A 56 4.17 3.53 7.21
CA PRO A 56 4.80 4.84 6.98
C PRO A 56 4.58 5.35 5.53
N PHE A 57 4.44 4.44 4.57
CA PHE A 57 4.07 4.81 3.20
C PHE A 57 2.63 5.33 3.14
N LEU A 58 1.69 4.63 3.78
CA LEU A 58 0.28 5.02 3.80
C LEU A 58 0.05 6.34 4.57
N ASP A 59 0.76 6.54 5.67
CA ASP A 59 0.76 7.79 6.45
C ASP A 59 1.27 8.97 5.60
N ARG A 60 2.35 8.77 4.84
CA ARG A 60 2.88 9.79 3.91
C ARG A 60 1.87 10.21 2.84
N LEU A 61 1.00 9.29 2.43
CA LEU A 61 -0.08 9.56 1.47
C LEU A 61 -1.34 10.15 2.12
N GLY A 62 -1.37 10.30 3.44
CA GLY A 62 -2.56 10.73 4.18
C GLY A 62 -3.70 9.73 4.14
N LEU A 63 -3.39 8.45 3.90
CA LEU A 63 -4.38 7.36 3.79
C LEU A 63 -4.62 6.62 5.12
N MET A 64 -3.89 7.01 6.17
CA MET A 64 -4.11 6.56 7.54
C MET A 64 -4.85 7.66 8.30
N GLU A 65 -6.09 7.40 8.71
CA GLU A 65 -6.74 8.23 9.72
C GLU A 65 -6.17 7.86 11.11
N ARG A 66 -5.85 8.88 11.91
CA ARG A 66 -5.35 8.73 13.28
C ARG A 66 -6.44 8.33 14.26
#